data_AF-A0A9E0CWR8-F1
#
_entry.id   AF-A0A9E0CWR8-F1
#
_cell.length_a   1.000
_cell.length_b   1.000
_cell.length_c   1.000
_cell.angle_alpha   90.00
_cell.angle_beta   90.00
_cell.angle_gamma   90.00
#
_symmetry.space_group_name_H-M   'P 1'
#
loop_
_entity.id
_entity.type
_entity.pdbx_description
1 polymer ?
#
loop_
_entity_poly.entity_id
_entity_poly.type
_entity_poly.pdbx_seq_one_letter_code
_entity_poly.pdbx_strand_id
1 'polypeptide(L)'
;MRTVTVTTDDFLARVRTNRDSHREVFEQALEGYWSRLKAELERRVRDLGRGRTVDQYIGLPEPEDHTDDYNRILTMAEMSVDDTLELTEDEFAMYVMDQWRWKQSFTDTTDRYTR
;
A
#
# COMPACT_ATOMS: atom_id res chain seq x y z
N MET A 1 17.90 23.52 3.65
CA MET A 1 17.47 22.17 3.24
C MET A 1 18.58 21.22 3.63
N ARG A 2 18.29 20.19 4.43
CA ARG A 2 19.28 19.16 4.76
C ARG A 2 19.21 18.09 3.69
N THR A 3 20.37 17.65 3.22
CA THR A 3 20.50 16.53 2.30
C THR A 3 21.38 15.45 2.93
N VAL A 4 21.21 14.22 2.44
CA VAL A 4 22.07 13.09 2.76
C VAL A 4 22.44 12.38 1.47
N THR A 5 23.70 11.98 1.37
CA THR A 5 24.19 11.16 0.27
C THR A 5 24.13 9.69 0.66
N VAL A 6 23.52 8.88 -0.19
CA VAL A 6 23.43 7.41 -0.05
C VAL A 6 24.02 6.75 -1.28
N THR A 7 24.43 5.48 -1.16
CA THR A 7 24.80 4.72 -2.36
C THR A 7 23.55 4.36 -3.16
N THR A 8 23.66 4.34 -4.49
CA THR A 8 22.54 3.95 -5.37
C THR A 8 22.10 2.52 -5.07
N ASP A 9 23.04 1.62 -4.79
CA ASP A 9 22.76 0.23 -4.44
C ASP A 9 21.97 0.10 -3.12
N ASP A 10 22.36 0.81 -2.06
CA ASP A 10 21.63 0.78 -0.78
C ASP A 10 20.23 1.37 -0.94
N PHE A 11 20.11 2.47 -1.71
CA PHE A 11 18.82 3.07 -2.01
C PHE A 11 17.89 2.10 -2.72
N LEU A 12 18.36 1.47 -3.81
CA LEU A 12 17.59 0.49 -4.56
C LEU A 12 17.19 -0.71 -3.69
N ALA A 13 18.12 -1.23 -2.90
CA ALA A 13 17.84 -2.35 -2.00
C ALA A 13 16.74 -2.00 -0.99
N ARG A 14 16.78 -0.78 -0.43
CA ARG A 14 15.79 -0.35 0.57
C ARG A 14 14.42 -0.11 -0.02
N VAL A 15 14.34 0.58 -1.14
CA VAL A 15 13.06 0.84 -1.81
C VAL A 15 12.42 -0.46 -2.32
N ARG A 16 13.21 -1.41 -2.86
CA ARG A 16 12.73 -2.75 -3.24
C ARG A 16 12.15 -3.50 -2.04
N THR A 17 12.86 -3.50 -0.92
CA THR A 17 12.38 -4.11 0.33
C THR A 17 11.04 -3.52 0.77
N ASN A 18 10.93 -2.18 0.73
CA ASN A 18 9.72 -1.47 1.13
C ASN A 18 8.54 -1.79 0.19
N ARG A 19 8.78 -1.80 -1.13
CA ARG A 19 7.79 -2.18 -2.15
C ARG A 19 7.28 -3.61 -1.93
N ASP A 20 8.19 -4.56 -1.73
CA ASP A 20 7.83 -5.98 -1.60
C ASP A 20 7.01 -6.20 -0.32
N SER A 21 7.37 -5.53 0.78
CA SER A 21 6.58 -5.54 2.02
C SER A 21 5.20 -4.90 1.83
N HIS A 22 5.11 -3.76 1.15
CA HIS A 22 3.82 -3.13 0.80
C HIS A 22 2.95 -4.10 0.00
N ARG A 23 3.52 -4.72 -1.04
CA ARG A 23 2.79 -5.63 -1.93
C ARG A 23 2.26 -6.86 -1.18
N GLU A 24 3.06 -7.45 -0.32
CA GLU A 24 2.65 -8.58 0.51
C GLU A 24 1.46 -8.23 1.42
N VAL A 25 1.53 -7.10 2.13
CA VAL A 25 0.44 -6.65 3.01
C VAL A 25 -0.82 -6.31 2.20
N PHE A 26 -0.65 -5.67 1.05
CA PHE A 26 -1.75 -5.35 0.14
C PHE A 26 -2.46 -6.63 -0.34
N GLU A 27 -1.73 -7.64 -0.81
CA GLU A 27 -2.32 -8.89 -1.30
C GLU A 27 -3.09 -9.63 -0.20
N GLN A 28 -2.54 -9.71 1.02
CA GLN A 28 -3.22 -10.29 2.18
C GLN A 28 -4.51 -9.53 2.52
N ALA A 29 -4.44 -8.19 2.54
CA ALA A 29 -5.60 -7.35 2.82
C ALA A 29 -6.67 -7.46 1.72
N LEU A 30 -6.25 -7.58 0.46
CA LEU A 30 -7.15 -7.73 -0.69
C LEU A 30 -7.91 -9.05 -0.62
N GLU A 31 -7.25 -10.15 -0.26
CA GLU A 31 -7.91 -11.43 -0.02
C GLU A 31 -8.97 -11.33 1.10
N GLY A 32 -8.60 -10.72 2.23
CA GLY A 32 -9.51 -10.49 3.35
C GLY A 32 -10.69 -9.58 2.98
N TYR A 33 -10.46 -8.56 2.17
CA TYR A 33 -11.51 -7.68 1.62
C TYR A 33 -12.52 -8.47 0.80
N TRP A 34 -12.07 -9.28 -0.17
CA TRP A 34 -12.97 -10.07 -1.00
C TRP A 34 -13.77 -11.09 -0.20
N SER A 35 -13.14 -11.73 0.79
CA SER A 35 -13.80 -12.65 1.69
C SER A 35 -14.93 -11.97 2.48
N ARG A 36 -14.67 -10.79 3.06
CA ARG A 36 -15.68 -10.03 3.81
C ARG A 36 -16.78 -9.46 2.91
N LEU A 37 -16.44 -8.95 1.73
CA LEU A 37 -17.41 -8.46 0.77
C LEU A 37 -18.36 -9.58 0.34
N LYS A 38 -17.83 -10.76 0.01
CA LYS A 38 -18.63 -11.93 -0.34
C LYS A 38 -19.57 -12.32 0.80
N ALA A 39 -19.07 -12.42 2.03
CA ALA A 39 -19.89 -12.77 3.19
C ALA A 39 -21.03 -11.78 3.43
N GLU A 40 -20.75 -10.48 3.28
CA GLU A 40 -21.76 -9.43 3.44
C GLU A 40 -22.81 -9.46 2.33
N LEU A 41 -22.40 -9.65 1.07
CA LEU A 41 -23.31 -9.81 -0.06
C LEU A 41 -24.22 -11.03 0.12
N GLU A 42 -23.66 -12.18 0.47
CA GLU A 42 -24.44 -13.40 0.72
C GLU A 42 -25.44 -13.21 1.87
N ARG A 43 -25.05 -12.52 2.94
CA ARG A 43 -25.95 -12.17 4.04
C ARG A 43 -27.11 -11.30 3.58
N ARG A 44 -26.84 -10.24 2.80
CA ARG A 44 -27.87 -9.34 2.28
C ARG A 44 -28.83 -10.02 1.32
N VAL A 45 -28.32 -10.88 0.42
CA VAL A 45 -29.16 -11.68 -0.47
C VAL A 45 -30.11 -12.58 0.33
N ARG A 46 -29.62 -13.24 1.39
CA ARG A 46 -30.46 -14.04 2.28
C ARG A 46 -31.52 -13.23 3.00
N ASP A 47 -31.18 -12.04 3.50
CA ASP A 47 -32.11 -11.17 4.21
C ASP A 47 -33.19 -10.62 3.26
N LEU A 48 -32.82 -10.23 2.04
CA LEU A 48 -33.75 -9.81 0.99
C LEU A 48 -34.73 -10.94 0.62
N GLY A 49 -34.23 -12.17 0.45
CA GLY A 49 -35.06 -13.35 0.18
C GLY A 49 -36.06 -13.68 1.30
N ARG A 50 -35.86 -13.14 2.52
CA ARG A 50 -36.76 -13.25 3.67
C ARG A 50 -37.67 -12.03 3.84
N GLY A 51 -37.66 -11.08 2.90
CA GLY A 51 -38.44 -9.85 2.97
C GLY A 51 -37.95 -8.84 4.01
N ARG A 52 -36.69 -8.97 4.48
CA ARG A 52 -36.10 -8.01 5.43
C ARG A 52 -35.53 -6.81 4.68
N THR A 53 -35.57 -5.64 5.33
CA THR A 53 -34.86 -4.46 4.84
C THR A 53 -33.34 -4.70 4.89
N VAL A 54 -32.66 -4.32 3.82
CA VAL A 54 -31.20 -4.37 3.71
C VAL A 54 -30.67 -2.98 3.38
N ASP A 55 -29.49 -2.65 3.90
CA ASP A 55 -28.74 -1.49 3.42
C ASP A 55 -28.33 -1.73 1.96
N GLN A 56 -28.42 -0.69 1.14
CA GLN A 56 -28.00 -0.71 -0.27
C GLN A 56 -26.54 -0.27 -0.43
N TYR A 57 -25.95 0.38 0.57
CA TYR A 57 -24.56 0.80 0.57
C TYR A 57 -23.66 -0.22 1.28
N ILE A 58 -22.51 -0.55 0.68
CA ILE A 58 -21.50 -1.42 1.30
C ILE A 58 -20.31 -0.54 1.69
N GLY A 59 -20.19 -0.26 2.99
CA GLY A 59 -19.11 0.54 3.55
C GLY A 59 -17.85 -0.28 3.87
N LEU A 60 -17.32 -1.01 2.89
CA LEU A 60 -16.04 -1.72 3.02
C LEU A 60 -14.97 -0.95 2.23
N PRO A 61 -14.00 -0.29 2.88
CA PRO A 61 -12.93 0.39 2.16
C PRO A 61 -12.04 -0.63 1.45
N GLU A 62 -11.87 -0.47 0.15
CA GLU A 62 -10.97 -1.31 -0.64
C GLU A 62 -9.51 -0.93 -0.33
N PRO A 63 -8.62 -1.90 -0.07
CA PRO A 63 -7.18 -1.63 0.03
C PRO A 63 -6.66 -0.98 -1.26
N GLU A 64 -5.86 0.08 -1.14
CA GLU A 64 -5.24 0.75 -2.28
C GLU A 64 -3.84 0.18 -2.56
N ASP A 65 -3.53 -0.04 -3.85
CA ASP A 65 -2.21 -0.48 -4.27
C ASP A 65 -1.33 0.70 -4.70
N HIS A 66 -0.26 0.92 -3.95
CA HIS A 66 0.76 1.93 -4.23
C HIS A 66 2.08 1.35 -4.77
N THR A 67 2.09 0.10 -5.24
CA THR A 67 3.30 -0.54 -5.80
C THR A 67 3.93 0.31 -6.91
N ASP A 68 3.11 1.00 -7.71
CA ASP A 68 3.59 1.87 -8.78
C ASP A 68 4.33 3.12 -8.30
N ASP A 69 4.04 3.63 -7.10
CA ASP A 69 4.79 4.74 -6.51
C ASP A 69 6.25 4.35 -6.25
N TYR A 70 6.47 3.12 -5.77
CA TYR A 70 7.80 2.56 -5.60
C TYR A 70 8.47 2.24 -6.94
N ASN A 71 7.74 1.61 -7.87
CA ASN A 71 8.28 1.27 -9.19
C ASN A 71 8.81 2.50 -9.91
N ARG A 72 8.10 3.62 -9.84
CA ARG A 72 8.52 4.88 -10.45
C ARG A 72 9.89 5.34 -9.93
N ILE A 73 10.10 5.37 -8.62
CA ILE A 73 11.38 5.83 -8.05
C ILE A 73 12.50 4.80 -8.24
N LEU A 74 12.18 3.50 -8.23
CA LEU A 74 13.13 2.45 -8.57
C LEU A 74 13.62 2.60 -10.01
N THR A 75 12.73 2.79 -10.97
CA THR A 75 13.11 3.01 -12.37
C THR A 75 14.02 4.23 -12.52
N MET A 76 13.71 5.33 -11.82
CA MET A 76 14.57 6.53 -11.85
C MET A 76 15.98 6.25 -11.31
N ALA A 77 16.08 5.54 -10.19
CA ALA A 77 17.37 5.21 -9.59
C ALA A 77 18.15 4.16 -10.40
N GLU A 78 17.48 3.18 -11.02
CA GLU A 78 18.11 2.17 -11.89
C GLU A 78 18.65 2.78 -13.20
N MET A 79 18.04 3.87 -13.67
CA MET A 79 18.53 4.62 -14.83
C MET A 79 19.62 5.63 -14.48
N SER A 80 19.87 5.88 -13.19
CA SER A 80 20.97 6.74 -12.75
C SER A 80 22.32 6.12 -13.11
N VAL A 81 23.25 6.95 -13.58
CA VAL A 81 24.64 6.53 -13.85
C VAL A 81 25.57 6.79 -12.67
N ASP A 82 25.08 7.49 -11.64
CA ASP A 82 25.86 7.86 -10.47
C ASP A 82 25.85 6.73 -9.43
N ASP A 83 27.01 6.48 -8.80
CA ASP A 83 27.14 5.50 -7.71
C ASP A 83 26.47 5.96 -6.40
N THR A 84 26.09 7.23 -6.32
CA THR A 84 25.46 7.85 -5.15
C THR A 84 24.29 8.74 -5.55
N LEU A 85 23.30 8.81 -4.67
CA LEU A 85 22.15 9.72 -4.79
C LEU A 85 22.16 10.72 -3.62
N GLU A 86 21.89 11.99 -3.92
CA GLU A 86 21.60 12.99 -2.91
C GLU A 86 20.08 13.04 -2.70
N LEU A 87 19.64 12.86 -1.46
CA LEU A 87 18.24 12.92 -1.07
C LEU A 87 18.02 14.08 -0.12
N THR A 88 16.91 14.79 -0.29
CA THR A 88 16.37 15.69 0.73
C THR A 88 15.86 14.90 1.94
N GLU A 89 15.70 15.59 3.07
CA GLU A 89 15.10 15.01 4.29
C GLU A 89 13.72 14.36 4.02
N ASP A 90 12.88 14.99 3.20
CA ASP A 90 11.55 14.47 2.84
C ASP A 90 11.64 13.22 1.95
N GLU A 91 12.55 13.20 0.98
CA GLU A 91 12.79 12.04 0.12
C GLU A 91 13.38 10.86 0.89
N PHE A 92 14.29 11.13 1.83
CA PHE A 92 14.84 10.10 2.69
C PHE A 92 13.75 9.48 3.57
N ALA A 93 12.91 10.30 4.19
CA ALA A 93 11.78 9.81 4.99
C ALA A 93 10.82 8.94 4.14
N MET A 94 10.49 9.40 2.94
CA MET A 94 9.55 8.69 2.06
C MET A 94 10.13 7.39 1.48
N TYR A 95 11.29 7.45 0.83
CA TYR A 95 11.84 6.33 0.06
C TYR A 95 12.61 5.34 0.93
N VAL A 96 13.39 5.85 1.90
CA VAL A 96 14.26 5.00 2.72
C VAL A 96 13.55 4.56 4.00
N MET A 97 12.84 5.47 4.67
CA MET A 97 12.11 5.16 5.92
C MET A 97 10.67 4.69 5.70
N ASP A 98 10.23 4.59 4.43
CA ASP A 98 8.88 4.14 4.04
C ASP A 98 7.72 5.01 4.57
N GLN A 99 7.99 6.29 4.82
CA GLN A 99 7.04 7.24 5.39
C GLN A 99 6.26 7.98 4.29
N TRP A 100 5.55 7.23 3.46
CA TRP A 100 4.68 7.81 2.44
C TRP A 100 3.49 8.54 3.06
N ARG A 101 3.02 9.60 2.40
CA ARG A 101 1.84 10.36 2.84
C ARG A 101 0.58 9.49 2.91
N TRP A 102 0.46 8.50 2.03
CA TRP A 102 -0.65 7.56 2.01
C TRP A 102 -0.50 6.40 3.02
N LYS A 103 0.69 6.21 3.62
CA LYS A 103 1.01 5.03 4.44
C LYS A 103 0.06 4.83 5.62
N GLN A 104 -0.32 5.92 6.30
CA GLN A 104 -1.26 5.84 7.43
C GLN A 104 -2.64 5.35 6.99
N SER A 105 -3.18 5.90 5.89
CA SER A 105 -4.48 5.50 5.35
C SER A 105 -4.48 4.06 4.84
N PHE A 106 -3.37 3.64 4.24
CA PHE A 106 -3.14 2.25 3.85
C PHE A 106 -3.21 1.33 5.06
N THR A 107 -2.42 1.59 6.11
CA THR A 107 -2.41 0.78 7.34
C THR A 107 -3.80 0.70 7.99
N ASP A 108 -4.50 1.83 8.13
CA ASP A 108 -5.84 1.89 8.72
C ASP A 108 -6.89 1.07 7.93
N THR A 109 -6.68 0.93 6.62
CA THR A 109 -7.53 0.14 5.73
C THR A 109 -7.18 -1.34 5.80
N THR A 110 -5.90 -1.69 5.64
CA THR A 110 -5.44 -3.08 5.59
C THR A 110 -5.65 -3.82 6.90
N ASP A 111 -5.48 -3.15 8.04
CA ASP A 111 -5.72 -3.71 9.38
C ASP A 111 -7.14 -4.27 9.57
N ARG A 112 -8.10 -3.84 8.75
CA ARG A 112 -9.48 -4.35 8.81
C ARG A 112 -9.61 -5.75 8.23
N TYR A 113 -8.63 -6.20 7.46
CA TYR A 113 -8.68 -7.41 6.63
C TYR A 113 -7.59 -8.42 6.95
N THR A 114 -6.50 -8.00 7.59
CA THR A 114 -5.34 -8.85 7.93
C THR A 114 -5.32 -9.35 9.38
N ARG A 115 -6.27 -8.92 10.22
CA ARG A 115 -6.43 -9.37 11.62
C ARG A 115 -7.19 -10.69 11.75
#